data_AF-A0A929Z090-F1
#
_entry.id   AF-A0A929Z090-F1
#
_cell.length_a   1.000
_cell.length_b   1.000
_cell.length_c   1.000
_cell.angle_alpha   90.00
_cell.angle_beta   90.00
_cell.angle_gamma   90.00
#
_symmetry.space_group_name_H-M   'P 1'
#
loop_
_entity.id
_entity.type
_entity.pdbx_description
1 polymer ?
#
loop_
_entity_poly.entity_id
_entity_poly.type
_entity_poly.pdbx_seq_one_letter_code
_entity_poly.pdbx_strand_id
1 'polypeptide(L)'
;VWADRVIYWGPMGCLTGNYLILKGDLTSSEIVPLLIETFEFIVAFEGEVPGATARDCGNFRLMDLPMAQWESRKYLDEVLRCITPDRLRYPD
;
A
#
# COMPACT_ATOMS: atom_id res chain seq x y z
N VAL A 1 3.99 -14.05 -8.28
CA VAL A 1 5.45 -13.78 -8.15
C VAL A 1 5.80 -13.17 -6.79
N TRP A 2 5.00 -12.25 -6.25
CA TRP A 2 5.36 -11.51 -5.03
C TRP A 2 5.02 -12.19 -3.69
N ALA A 3 4.05 -13.11 -3.66
CA ALA A 3 3.53 -13.70 -2.41
C ALA A 3 4.63 -14.23 -1.46
N ASP A 4 5.56 -15.05 -1.96
CA ASP A 4 6.64 -15.63 -1.15
C ASP A 4 7.75 -14.63 -0.78
N ARG A 5 7.67 -13.39 -1.29
CA ARG A 5 8.65 -12.33 -1.05
C ARG A 5 8.13 -11.25 -0.11
N VAL A 6 6.82 -11.10 0.07
CA VAL A 6 6.24 -10.10 0.98
C VAL A 6 6.36 -10.60 2.41
N ILE A 7 7.09 -9.86 3.24
CA ILE A 7 7.26 -10.17 4.66
C ILE A 7 6.23 -9.38 5.48
N TYR A 8 6.03 -8.11 5.14
CA TYR A 8 5.18 -7.21 5.92
C TYR A 8 4.67 -6.04 5.09
N TRP A 9 3.42 -5.65 5.37
CA TRP A 9 2.84 -4.36 5.00
C TRP A 9 2.10 -3.80 6.21
N GLY A 10 2.42 -2.58 6.64
CA GLY A 10 1.67 -1.96 7.72
C GLY A 10 1.94 -0.47 7.94
N PRO A 11 1.07 0.21 8.69
CA PRO A 11 1.06 1.67 8.78
C PRO A 11 2.21 2.21 9.63
N MET A 12 2.64 3.42 9.29
CA MET A 12 3.51 4.23 10.14
C MET A 12 2.68 4.86 11.26
N GLY A 13 3.23 4.94 12.49
CA GLY A 13 2.53 5.55 13.63
C GLY A 13 2.21 7.04 13.47
N CYS A 14 2.92 7.76 12.60
CA CYS A 14 2.64 9.15 12.24
C CYS A 14 1.53 9.32 11.19
N LEU A 15 0.97 8.22 10.66
CA LEU A 15 -0.14 8.21 9.69
C LEU A 15 0.18 8.86 8.33
N THR A 16 1.45 8.91 7.94
CA THR A 16 1.90 9.51 6.67
C THR A 16 2.27 8.49 5.60
N GLY A 17 2.18 7.19 5.91
CA GLY A 17 2.60 6.13 4.99
C GLY A 17 2.54 4.74 5.61
N ASN A 18 3.09 3.77 4.86
CA ASN A 18 3.22 2.37 5.26
C ASN A 18 4.66 1.90 5.07
N TYR A 19 5.05 0.89 5.83
CA TYR A 19 6.26 0.11 5.57
C TYR A 19 5.92 -1.12 4.75
N LEU A 20 6.67 -1.35 3.67
CA LEU A 20 6.68 -2.59 2.89
C LEU A 20 8.05 -3.25 3.09
N ILE A 21 8.05 -4.48 3.62
CA ILE A 21 9.27 -5.27 3.78
C ILE A 21 9.21 -6.45 2.82
N LEU A 22 10.23 -6.55 1.96
CA LEU A 22 10.36 -7.59 0.94
C LEU A 22 11.63 -8.39 1.14
N LYS A 23 11.58 -9.68 0.76
CA LYS A 23 12.75 -10.55 0.67
C LYS A 23 13.51 -10.31 -0.64
N GLY A 24 14.82 -10.13 -0.51
CA GLY A 24 15.77 -9.97 -1.60
C GLY A 24 16.41 -8.59 -1.62
N ASP A 25 17.38 -8.41 -2.52
CA ASP A 25 18.02 -7.13 -2.77
C ASP A 25 17.25 -6.42 -3.90
N LEU A 26 16.32 -5.54 -3.52
CA LEU A 26 15.43 -4.85 -4.44
C LEU A 26 15.62 -3.35 -4.31
N THR A 27 15.63 -2.67 -5.44
CA THR A 27 15.58 -1.21 -5.52
C THR A 27 14.15 -0.70 -5.45
N SER A 28 13.99 0.56 -5.06
CA SER A 28 12.70 1.28 -5.09
C SER A 28 12.09 1.28 -6.49
N SER A 29 12.89 1.43 -7.55
CA SER A 29 12.43 1.36 -8.94
C SER A 29 11.81 0.02 -9.33
N GLU A 30 12.39 -1.09 -8.85
CA GLU A 30 11.90 -2.43 -9.19
C GLU A 30 10.53 -2.76 -8.58
N ILE A 31 10.14 -2.06 -7.50
CA ILE A 31 8.88 -2.28 -6.80
C ILE A 31 7.78 -1.30 -7.20
N VAL A 32 8.08 -0.26 -7.99
CA VAL A 32 7.06 0.69 -8.45
C VAL A 32 5.89 0.00 -9.17
N PRO A 33 6.09 -0.97 -10.10
CA PRO A 33 4.98 -1.66 -10.75
C PRO A 33 4.09 -2.43 -9.76
N LEU A 34 4.71 -3.09 -8.77
CA LEU A 34 3.97 -3.77 -7.70
C LEU A 34 3.09 -2.80 -6.93
N LEU A 35 3.61 -1.62 -6.57
CA LEU A 35 2.83 -0.60 -5.87
C LEU A 35 1.68 -0.08 -6.74
N ILE A 36 1.92 0.22 -8.01
CA ILE A 36 0.86 0.66 -8.94
C ILE A 36 -0.26 -0.38 -9.00
N GLU A 37 0.06 -1.66 -9.26
CA GLU A 37 -0.92 -2.75 -9.32
C GLU A 37 -1.69 -2.90 -8.01
N THR A 38 -1.01 -2.76 -6.86
CA THR A 38 -1.63 -2.86 -5.53
C THR A 38 -2.64 -1.74 -5.31
N PHE A 39 -2.28 -0.50 -5.62
CA PHE A 39 -3.16 0.64 -5.42
C PHE A 39 -4.29 0.69 -6.45
N GLU A 40 -4.07 0.23 -7.69
CA GLU A 40 -5.15 0.01 -8.68
C GLU A 40 -6.16 -1.02 -8.18
N PHE A 41 -5.69 -2.12 -7.59
CA PHE A 41 -6.56 -3.11 -6.95
C PHE A 41 -7.40 -2.49 -5.82
N ILE A 42 -6.78 -1.74 -4.91
CA ILE A 42 -7.51 -1.12 -3.79
C ILE A 42 -8.57 -0.15 -4.30
N VAL A 43 -8.24 0.68 -5.29
CA VAL A 43 -9.17 1.65 -5.90
C VAL A 43 -10.38 0.99 -6.55
N ALA A 44 -10.19 -0.18 -7.15
CA ALA A 44 -11.25 -0.96 -7.80
C ALA A 44 -11.88 -2.02 -6.88
N PHE A 45 -11.45 -2.13 -5.62
CA PHE A 45 -11.92 -3.18 -4.73
C PHE A 45 -13.38 -2.99 -4.37
N GLU A 46 -14.18 -4.03 -4.53
CA GLU A 46 -15.58 -4.07 -4.13
C GLU A 46 -15.81 -5.22 -3.15
N GLY A 47 -16.79 -5.06 -2.25
CA GLY A 47 -17.16 -6.06 -1.26
C GLY A 47 -16.68 -5.73 0.15
N GLU A 48 -16.57 -6.76 0.99
CA GLU A 48 -16.19 -6.61 2.39
C GLU A 48 -14.67 -6.59 2.56
N VAL A 49 -14.16 -5.72 3.44
CA VAL A 49 -12.72 -5.65 3.71
C VAL A 49 -12.28 -6.95 4.40
N PRO A 50 -11.28 -7.66 3.86
CA PRO A 50 -10.81 -8.91 4.46
C PRO A 50 -10.36 -8.71 5.90
N GLY A 51 -10.81 -9.61 6.80
CA GLY A 51 -10.45 -9.55 8.22
C GLY A 51 -11.19 -8.48 9.04
N ALA A 52 -12.13 -7.73 8.47
CA ALA A 52 -12.95 -6.74 9.17
C ALA A 52 -14.04 -7.37 10.06
N THR A 53 -13.67 -8.38 10.86
CA THR A 53 -14.57 -9.06 11.81
C THR A 53 -13.99 -9.00 13.22
N ALA A 54 -14.85 -9.16 14.23
CA ALA A 54 -14.43 -9.17 15.63
C ALA A 54 -13.45 -10.31 15.97
N ARG A 55 -13.46 -11.41 15.19
CA ARG A 55 -12.54 -12.53 15.37
C ARG A 55 -11.14 -12.19 14.86
N ASP A 56 -11.07 -11.48 13.75
CA ASP A 56 -9.84 -11.36 12.94
C ASP A 56 -9.15 -10.00 13.09
N CYS A 57 -9.84 -8.96 13.60
CA CYS A 57 -9.29 -7.62 13.79
C CYS A 57 -9.53 -7.06 15.21
N GLY A 58 -8.46 -6.58 15.84
CA GLY A 58 -8.50 -5.98 17.18
C GLY A 58 -9.35 -4.70 17.28
N ASN A 59 -9.65 -4.05 16.15
CA ASN A 59 -10.60 -2.93 16.09
C ASN A 59 -11.41 -2.95 14.77
N PHE A 60 -12.19 -4.00 14.56
CA PHE A 60 -12.97 -4.21 13.33
C PHE A 60 -13.98 -3.11 12.98
N ARG A 61 -14.32 -2.23 13.92
CA ARG A 61 -15.27 -1.11 13.71
C ARG A 61 -14.63 0.10 13.05
N LEU A 62 -13.29 0.18 13.05
CA LEU A 62 -12.53 1.26 12.44
C LEU A 62 -12.07 0.84 11.03
N MET A 63 -13.04 0.48 10.18
CA MET A 63 -12.79 0.06 8.80
C MET A 63 -13.64 0.93 7.88
N ASP A 64 -12.99 1.62 6.93
CA ASP A 64 -13.63 2.54 6.00
C ASP A 64 -13.08 2.31 4.58
N LEU A 65 -13.80 1.47 3.81
CA LEU A 65 -13.43 1.16 2.43
C LEU A 65 -13.49 2.38 1.51
N PRO A 66 -14.56 3.21 1.52
CA PRO A 66 -14.61 4.44 0.72
C PRO A 66 -13.42 5.37 0.96
N MET A 67 -13.03 5.58 2.23
CA MET A 67 -11.89 6.44 2.54
C MET A 67 -10.56 5.81 2.08
N ALA A 68 -10.39 4.48 2.26
CA ALA A 68 -9.21 3.78 1.77
C ALA A 68 -9.06 3.86 0.24
N GLN A 69 -10.17 3.75 -0.50
CA GLN A 69 -10.19 3.93 -1.95
C GLN A 69 -9.82 5.36 -2.35
N TRP A 70 -10.31 6.37 -1.61
CA TRP A 70 -10.00 7.78 -1.87
C TRP A 70 -8.51 8.08 -1.69
N GLU A 71 -7.93 7.70 -0.55
CA GLU A 71 -6.49 7.90 -0.28
C GLU A 71 -5.63 7.13 -1.28
N SER A 72 -6.05 5.91 -1.62
CA SER A 72 -5.33 5.07 -2.58
C SER A 72 -5.33 5.68 -3.98
N ARG A 73 -6.46 6.22 -4.44
CA ARG A 73 -6.57 6.92 -5.73
C ARG A 73 -5.67 8.13 -5.77
N LYS A 74 -5.68 8.93 -4.70
CA LYS A 74 -4.82 10.10 -4.58
C LYS A 74 -3.34 9.74 -4.70
N TYR A 75 -2.87 8.75 -3.95
CA TYR A 75 -1.48 8.31 -4.01
C TYR A 75 -1.11 7.71 -5.38
N LEU A 76 -2.01 6.91 -5.96
CA LEU A 76 -1.82 6.32 -7.29
C LEU A 76 -1.63 7.38 -8.37
N ASP A 77 -2.55 8.34 -8.43
CA ASP A 77 -2.60 9.33 -9.52
C ASP A 77 -1.56 10.44 -9.32
N GLU A 78 -1.42 10.96 -8.10
CA GLU A 78 -0.54 12.11 -7.82
C GLU A 78 0.92 11.73 -7.56
N VAL A 79 1.20 10.47 -7.21
CA VAL A 79 2.55 10.02 -6.84
C VAL A 79 3.04 8.87 -7.71
N LEU A 80 2.38 7.71 -7.69
CA LEU A 80 2.94 6.50 -8.30
C LEU A 80 3.00 6.59 -9.83
N ARG A 81 1.92 7.07 -10.48
CA ARG A 81 1.87 7.24 -11.95
C ARG A 81 2.74 8.39 -12.45
N CYS A 82 3.07 9.34 -11.56
CA CYS A 82 3.86 10.52 -11.86
C CYS A 82 5.26 10.46 -11.20
N ILE A 83 5.73 9.27 -10.81
CA ILE A 83 6.92 9.15 -9.98
C ILE A 83 8.18 9.54 -10.77
N THR A 84 9.01 10.36 -10.15
CA THR A 84 10.27 10.83 -10.72
C THR A 84 11.47 10.17 -10.01
N PRO A 85 12.65 10.10 -10.66
CA PRO A 85 13.82 9.45 -10.06
C PRO A 85 14.27 10.02 -8.71
N ASP A 86 14.05 11.31 -8.45
CA ASP A 86 14.35 11.97 -7.18
C ASP A 86 13.46 11.48 -6.02
N ARG A 87 12.26 10.97 -6.31
CA ARG A 87 11.37 10.36 -5.30
C ARG A 87 11.69 8.90 -4.99
N LEU A 88 12.61 8.30 -5.73
CA LEU A 88 13.04 6.92 -5.55
C LEU A 88 14.29 6.80 -4.68
N ARG A 89 14.88 7.93 -4.28
CA ARG A 89 16.11 8.00 -3.50
C ARG A 89 15.86 8.86 -2.28
N TYR A 90 16.31 8.40 -1.11
CA TYR A 90 16.33 9.26 0.06
C TYR A 90 17.38 10.37 -0.14
N PRO A 91 17.09 11.61 0.31
CA PRO A 91 18.10 12.66 0.36
C PRO A 91 19.28 12.25 1.23
N ASP A 92 20.47 12.76 0.90
CA ASP A 92 21.66 12.70 1.76
C ASP A 92 21.52 13.60 2.99
#